data_AF-D6GVG5-F1
#
_entry.id   AF-D6GVG5-F1
#
_cell.length_a   1.000
_cell.length_b   1.000
_cell.length_c   1.000
_cell.angle_alpha   90.00
_cell.angle_beta   90.00
_cell.angle_gamma   90.00
#
_symmetry.space_group_name_H-M   'P 1'
#
loop_
_entity.id
_entity.type
_entity.pdbx_description
1 polymer ?
#
loop_
_entity_poly.entity_id
_entity_poly.type
_entity_poly.pdbx_seq_one_letter_code
_entity_poly.pdbx_strand_id
1 'polypeptide(L)' 'MAYKFSCRDTGLDCDFKAEAETMDELMPKIAEHGKQAHDMAEISDETMQKVKAAITEEPKNESESDKKE' A
#
# COMPACT_ATOMS: atom_id res chain seq x y z
N MET A 1 -9.71 12.15 -0.54
CA MET A 1 -8.89 11.25 0.29
C MET A 1 -7.94 10.50 -0.65
N ALA A 2 -6.77 10.11 -0.17
CA ALA A 2 -5.89 9.18 -0.88
C ALA A 2 -5.56 8.03 0.06
N TYR A 3 -5.58 6.82 -0.47
CA TYR A 3 -5.10 5.65 0.21
C TYR A 3 -3.66 5.42 -0.19
N LYS A 4 -2.79 5.26 0.80
CA LYS A 4 -1.37 4.94 0.61
C LYS A 4 -1.08 3.60 1.25
N PHE A 5 -0.31 2.78 0.57
CA PHE A 5 0.15 1.48 1.03
C PHE A 5 1.67 1.39 0.91
N SER A 6 2.31 0.81 1.93
CA SER A 6 3.72 0.47 1.90
C SER A 6 3.90 -1.00 2.23
N CYS A 7 4.54 -1.75 1.33
CA CYS A 7 4.75 -3.19 1.52
C CYS A 7 5.58 -3.49 2.77
N ARG A 8 6.54 -2.60 3.08
CA ARG A 8 7.34 -2.68 4.31
C ARG A 8 6.54 -2.70 5.60
N ASP A 9 5.39 -2.02 5.61
CA ASP A 9 4.52 -1.92 6.79
C ASP A 9 3.85 -3.26 7.13
N THR A 10 3.68 -4.13 6.12
CA THR A 10 3.18 -5.50 6.31
C THR A 10 4.19 -6.46 6.95
N GLY A 11 5.44 -6.00 7.17
CA GLY A 11 6.54 -6.79 7.73
C GLY A 11 7.41 -7.49 6.68
N LEU A 12 7.20 -7.22 5.40
CA LEU A 12 8.05 -7.68 4.30
C LEU A 12 9.22 -6.72 4.09
N ASP A 13 10.41 -7.22 3.77
CA ASP A 13 11.55 -6.37 3.38
C ASP A 13 11.39 -5.95 1.91
N CYS A 14 10.44 -5.03 1.67
CA CYS A 14 10.10 -4.56 0.33
C CYS A 14 9.78 -3.05 0.34
N ASP A 15 10.51 -2.30 -0.50
CA ASP A 15 10.34 -0.85 -0.65
C ASP A 15 9.18 -0.44 -1.58
N PHE A 16 8.32 -1.39 -1.98
CA PHE A 16 7.17 -1.08 -2.81
C PHE A 16 6.16 -0.20 -2.07
N LYS A 17 5.70 0.85 -2.76
CA LYS A 17 4.69 1.79 -2.29
C LYS A 17 3.65 1.98 -3.38
N ALA A 18 2.38 2.01 -2.99
CA ALA A 18 1.27 2.26 -3.89
C ALA A 18 0.35 3.31 -3.31
N GLU A 19 -0.19 4.16 -4.19
CA GLU A 19 -1.20 5.16 -3.84
C GLU A 19 -2.35 5.14 -4.83
N ALA A 20 -3.56 5.40 -4.33
CA ALA A 20 -4.76 5.53 -5.13
C ALA A 20 -5.81 6.39 -4.43
N GLU A 21 -6.83 6.82 -5.18
CA GLU A 21 -7.94 7.60 -4.62
C GLU A 21 -8.96 6.71 -3.91
N THR A 22 -9.03 5.45 -4.30
CA THR A 22 -9.98 4.46 -3.79
C THR A 22 -9.30 3.14 -3.48
N MET A 23 -9.88 2.38 -2.55
CA MET A 23 -9.39 1.02 -2.23
C MET A 23 -9.46 0.08 -3.43
N ASP A 24 -10.46 0.27 -4.30
CA ASP A 24 -10.69 -0.55 -5.49
C ASP A 24 -9.57 -0.41 -6.53
N GLU A 25 -8.96 0.77 -6.63
CA GLU A 25 -7.79 1.01 -7.47
C GLU A 25 -6.47 0.61 -6.80
N LEU A 26 -6.41 0.67 -5.46
CA LEU A 26 -5.21 0.33 -4.71
C LEU A 26 -4.98 -1.18 -4.61
N MET A 27 -6.04 -1.92 -4.27
CA MET A 27 -6.02 -3.38 -4.12
C MET A 27 -5.38 -4.15 -5.29
N PRO A 28 -5.78 -3.92 -6.56
CA PRO A 28 -5.18 -4.65 -7.69
C PRO A 28 -3.69 -4.35 -7.85
N LYS A 29 -3.23 -3.12 -7.58
CA LYS A 29 -1.79 -2.77 -7.63
C LYS A 29 -0.99 -3.56 -6.59
N ILE A 30 -1.52 -3.67 -5.37
CA ILE A 30 -0.89 -4.43 -4.29
C ILE A 30 -0.91 -5.93 -4.62
N ALA A 31 -2.03 -6.45 -5.13
CA ALA A 31 -2.18 -7.85 -5.46
C ALA A 31 -1.24 -8.29 -6.60
N GLU A 32 -1.13 -7.49 -7.66
CA GLU A 32 -0.20 -7.74 -8.75
C GLU A 32 1.25 -7.74 -8.25
N HIS A 33 1.62 -6.75 -7.44
CA HIS A 33 2.95 -6.67 -6.86
C HIS A 33 3.26 -7.87 -5.97
N GLY A 34 2.38 -8.23 -5.03
CA GLY A 34 2.56 -9.38 -4.14
C GLY A 34 2.76 -10.68 -4.93
N LYS A 35 1.99 -10.87 -6.00
CA LYS A 35 2.11 -12.04 -6.87
C LYS A 35 3.44 -12.07 -7.65
N GLN A 36 3.92 -10.93 -8.15
CA GLN A 36 5.12 -10.89 -8.99
C GLN A 36 6.43 -10.79 -8.21
N ALA A 37 6.45 -10.02 -7.11
CA ALA A 37 7.65 -9.76 -6.32
C ALA A 37 7.86 -10.77 -5.19
N HIS A 38 6.78 -11.35 -4.68
CA HIS A 38 6.81 -12.27 -3.53
C HIS A 38 6.22 -13.65 -3.85
N ASP A 39 5.90 -13.93 -5.12
CA ASP A 39 5.24 -15.17 -5.57
C ASP A 39 3.99 -15.52 -4.73
N MET A 40 3.32 -14.49 -4.18
CA MET A 40 2.07 -14.65 -3.44
C MET A 40 0.92 -14.87 -4.42
N ALA A 41 0.86 -16.07 -4.99
CA ALA A 41 -0.20 -16.48 -5.92
C ALA A 41 -1.59 -16.47 -5.26
N GLU A 42 -1.65 -16.72 -3.95
CA GLU A 42 -2.87 -16.68 -3.15
C GLU A 42 -2.73 -15.70 -1.99
N ILE A 43 -3.51 -14.62 -2.02
CA ILE A 43 -3.62 -13.69 -0.90
C ILE A 43 -4.67 -14.27 0.05
N SER A 44 -4.20 -14.94 1.10
CA SER A 44 -5.08 -15.41 2.18
C SER A 44 -5.72 -14.23 2.93
N ASP A 45 -6.84 -14.47 3.61
CA ASP A 45 -7.54 -13.46 4.43
C ASP A 45 -6.60 -12.76 5.43
N GLU A 46 -5.66 -13.50 6.03
CA GLU A 46 -4.66 -12.93 6.94
C GLU A 46 -3.78 -11.88 6.25
N THR A 47 -3.29 -12.18 5.04
CA THR A 47 -2.50 -11.23 4.25
C THR A 47 -3.34 -10.03 3.85
N MET A 48 -4.60 -10.24 3.46
CA MET A 48 -5.53 -9.14 3.18
C MET A 48 -5.77 -8.24 4.39
N GLN A 49 -5.86 -8.80 5.59
CA GLN A 49 -5.98 -8.00 6.82
C GLN A 49 -4.72 -7.18 7.09
N LYS A 50 -3.52 -7.77 6.94
CA LYS A 50 -2.25 -7.03 7.07
C LYS A 50 -2.14 -5.92 6.03
N VAL A 51 -2.50 -6.21 4.79
CA VAL A 51 -2.52 -5.21 3.70
C VAL A 51 -3.46 -4.07 4.04
N LYS A 52 -4.70 -4.36 4.46
CA LYS A 52 -5.67 -3.34 4.88
C LYS A 52 -5.20 -2.54 6.09
N ALA A 53 -4.54 -3.17 7.06
CA ALA A 53 -3.98 -2.49 8.23
C ALA A 53 -2.80 -1.57 7.86
N ALA A 54 -2.01 -1.94 6.86
CA ALA A 54 -0.92 -1.13 6.32
C ALA A 54 -1.40 0.01 5.39
N ILE A 55 -2.66 -0.02 4.95
CA ILE A 55 -3.23 1.08 4.17
C ILE A 55 -3.56 2.24 5.11
N THR A 56 -2.95 3.39 4.84
CA THR A 56 -3.24 4.63 5.55
C THR A 56 -4.14 5.51 4.68
N GLU A 57 -5.24 6.00 5.25
CA GLU A 57 -6.05 7.04 4.64
C GLU A 57 -5.46 8.41 4.99
N GLU A 58 -5.06 9.17 3.97
CA GLU A 58 -4.65 10.56 4.17
C GLU A 58 -5.67 11.48 3.50
N PRO A 59 -6.16 12.53 4.19
CA PRO A 59 -6.87 13.59 3.50
C PRO A 59 -5.88 14.20 2.50
N LYS A 60 -6.22 14.20 1.21
CA LYS A 60 -5.54 15.01 0.19
C LYS A 60 -5.77 16.48 0.55
N ASN A 61 -5.03 16.99 1.52
CA ASN A 61 -4.85 18.41 1.72
C ASN A 61 -3.45 18.69 1.20
N GLU A 62 -3.40 19.29 0.02
CA GLU A 62 -2.17 19.77 -0.59
C GLU A 62 -1.54 20.78 0.37
N SER A 63 -0.48 20.37 1.06
CA SER A 63 0.52 21.29 1.57
C SER A 63 1.88 20.67 1.36
N GLU A 64 2.46 21.00 0.20
CA GLU A 64 3.91 21.03 0.05
C GLU A 64 4.53 21.78 1.24
N SER A 65 5.55 21.17 1.84
CA SER A 65 6.81 21.80 2.32
C SER A 65 7.30 21.07 3.55
N ASP A 66 8.23 20.14 3.37
CA ASP A 66 9.47 20.20 4.15
C ASP A 66 10.60 19.57 3.34
N LYS A 67 11.17 20.43 2.49
CA LYS A 67 12.58 20.32 2.11
C LYS A 67 13.33 21.22 3.08
N LYS A 68 14.43 20.70 3.62
CA LYS A 68 15.52 21.34 4.40
C LYS A 68 15.39 21.01 5.89
N GLU A 69 16.36 20.31 6.48
CA GLU A 69 17.70 20.88 6.79
C GLU A 69 18.90 20.01 6.41
#